data_AF-A0A957P3B8-F1
#
_entry.id   AF-A0A957P3B8-F1
#
_cell.length_a   1.000
_cell.length_b   1.000
_cell.length_c   1.000
_cell.angle_alpha   90.00
_cell.angle_beta   90.00
_cell.angle_gamma   90.00
#
_symmetry.space_group_name_H-M   'P 1'
#
loop_
_entity.id
_entity.type
_entity.pdbx_description
1 polymer ?
#
loop_
_entity_poly.entity_id
_entity_poly.type
_entity_poly.pdbx_seq_one_letter_code
_entity_poly.pdbx_strand_id
1 'polypeptide(L)'
;QDSRNQIVQTWVQVTQMGVDAFVDASEMTAWANDLRTGAPLADVELSLLNSQAAAVTGADGTAKLELPSQSSPLLVARKGDDVAILPQSSYSGGGWQRMPVQDELAWYVWDDRQMYRPG
;
A
#
# COMPACT_ATOMS: atom_id res chain seq x y z
N GLN A 1 1.18 -42.94 18.84
CA GLN A 1 1.02 -41.47 18.93
C GLN A 1 1.91 -40.89 17.84
N ASP A 2 1.31 -40.21 16.88
CA ASP A 2 1.99 -39.73 15.68
C ASP A 2 2.61 -38.37 15.99
N SER A 3 3.93 -38.33 16.16
CA SER A 3 4.71 -37.12 16.42
C SER A 3 4.75 -36.28 15.14
N ARG A 4 3.73 -35.44 14.92
CA ARG A 4 3.78 -34.45 13.84
C ARG A 4 4.90 -33.47 14.14
N ASN A 5 6.01 -33.54 13.40
CA ASN A 5 7.02 -32.50 13.39
C ASN A 5 6.33 -31.16 13.06
N GLN A 6 6.37 -30.21 13.99
CA GLN A 6 5.97 -28.84 13.72
C GLN A 6 7.06 -28.17 12.89
N ILE A 7 6.79 -27.95 11.61
CA ILE A 7 7.68 -27.18 10.75
C ILE A 7 7.30 -25.71 10.92
N VAL A 8 8.28 -24.90 11.34
CA VAL A 8 8.16 -23.43 11.34
C VAL A 8 8.91 -22.91 10.11
N GLN A 9 8.18 -22.27 9.21
CA GLN A 9 8.74 -21.56 8.05
C GLN A 9 8.46 -20.07 8.21
N THR A 10 9.47 -19.25 7.97
CA THR A 10 9.35 -17.79 8.04
C THR A 10 10.20 -17.15 6.95
N TRP A 11 9.80 -15.96 6.56
CA TRP A 11 10.54 -15.11 5.65
C TRP A 11 11.18 -13.96 6.43
N VAL A 12 12.43 -13.61 6.10
CA VAL A 12 13.19 -12.54 6.78
C VAL A 12 13.79 -11.63 5.73
N GLN A 13 13.61 -10.31 5.91
CA GLN A 13 14.27 -9.28 5.12
C GLN A 13 15.52 -8.78 5.82
N VAL A 14 16.61 -8.65 5.08
CA VAL A 14 17.83 -7.95 5.54
C VAL A 14 18.09 -6.81 4.57
N THR A 15 17.92 -5.58 5.04
CA THR A 15 18.07 -4.34 4.26
C THR A 15 18.52 -3.22 5.19
N GLN A 16 19.11 -2.14 4.64
CA GLN A 16 19.36 -0.90 5.38
C GLN A 16 18.24 0.13 5.18
N MET A 17 17.25 -0.16 4.32
CA MET A 17 16.15 0.76 3.98
C MET A 17 14.88 0.46 4.78
N GLY A 18 14.31 1.49 5.37
CA GLY A 18 12.92 1.51 5.82
C GLY A 18 12.07 1.96 4.65
N VAL A 19 10.96 1.26 4.41
CA VAL A 19 10.02 1.58 3.34
C VAL A 19 8.61 1.54 3.92
N ASP A 20 7.88 2.62 3.74
CA ASP A 20 6.47 2.72 4.10
C ASP A 20 5.69 3.38 2.96
N ALA A 21 4.38 3.19 2.95
CA ALA A 21 3.50 3.73 1.93
C ALA A 21 2.13 4.08 2.48
N PHE A 22 1.63 5.24 2.07
CA PHE A 22 0.24 5.63 2.23
C PHE A 22 -0.43 5.66 0.85
N VAL A 23 -1.67 5.23 0.77
CA VAL A 23 -2.41 5.17 -0.51
C VAL A 23 -3.75 5.89 -0.38
N ASP A 24 -4.12 6.62 -1.43
CA ASP A 24 -5.51 7.00 -1.66
C ASP A 24 -6.15 6.08 -2.72
N ALA A 25 -7.30 6.48 -3.25
CA ALA A 25 -8.04 5.73 -4.25
C ALA A 25 -7.24 5.44 -5.54
N SER A 26 -6.27 6.29 -5.90
CA SER A 26 -5.60 6.28 -7.19
C SER A 26 -4.08 6.40 -7.14
N GLU A 27 -3.52 6.92 -6.05
CA GLU A 27 -2.10 7.22 -5.91
C GLU A 27 -1.53 6.59 -4.63
N MET A 28 -0.27 6.19 -4.70
CA MET A 28 0.56 5.80 -3.56
C MET A 28 1.61 6.89 -3.33
N THR A 29 1.72 7.37 -2.10
CA THR A 29 2.88 8.11 -1.61
C THR A 29 3.74 7.16 -0.79
N ALA A 30 4.94 6.87 -1.29
CA ALA A 30 5.92 6.01 -0.63
C ALA A 30 7.04 6.85 0.00
N TRP A 31 7.58 6.37 1.11
CA TRP A 31 8.69 6.98 1.84
C TRP A 31 9.79 5.94 2.06
N ALA A 32 11.04 6.33 1.78
CA ALA A 32 12.23 5.54 2.06
C ALA A 32 13.21 6.30 2.98
N ASN A 33 13.73 5.62 3.99
CA ASN A 33 14.70 6.16 4.94
C ASN A 33 15.79 5.13 5.30
N ASP A 34 16.92 5.60 5.79
CA ASP A 34 17.98 4.74 6.34
C ASP A 34 17.52 4.24 7.72
N LEU A 35 17.48 2.92 7.94
CA LEU A 35 16.99 2.32 9.20
C LEU A 35 17.88 2.62 10.40
N ARG A 36 19.17 2.86 10.16
CA ARG A 36 20.14 3.11 11.24
C ARG A 36 20.04 4.53 11.77
N THR A 37 19.76 5.49 10.89
CA THR A 37 19.82 6.94 11.20
C THR A 37 18.47 7.63 11.15
N GLY A 38 17.48 7.05 10.48
CA GLY A 38 16.19 7.69 10.19
C GLY A 38 16.24 8.75 9.10
N ALA A 39 17.40 9.00 8.48
CA ALA A 39 17.55 10.02 7.45
C ALA A 39 16.79 9.63 6.17
N PRO A 40 16.16 10.58 5.45
CA PRO A 40 15.51 10.30 4.19
C PRO A 40 16.51 9.81 3.13
N LEU A 41 16.08 8.88 2.29
CA LEU A 41 16.89 8.34 1.20
C LEU A 41 16.38 8.81 -0.15
N ALA A 42 17.13 9.68 -0.81
CA ALA A 42 16.96 9.99 -2.22
C ALA A 42 17.46 8.86 -3.13
N ASP A 43 17.02 8.90 -4.39
CA ASP A 43 17.46 8.01 -5.45
C ASP A 43 17.15 6.53 -5.18
N VAL A 44 16.11 6.24 -4.41
CA VAL A 44 15.56 4.88 -4.25
C VAL A 44 14.58 4.63 -5.38
N GLU A 45 14.86 3.61 -6.19
CA GLU A 45 13.98 3.15 -7.25
C GLU A 45 12.81 2.37 -6.64
N LEU A 46 11.60 2.86 -6.85
CA LEU A 46 10.35 2.27 -6.38
C LEU A 46 9.58 1.69 -7.56
N SER A 47 9.04 0.49 -7.40
CA SER A 47 8.18 -0.15 -8.40
C SER A 47 7.11 -1.03 -7.77
N LEU A 48 5.91 -1.03 -8.36
CA LEU A 48 4.85 -1.97 -7.98
C LEU A 48 4.98 -3.24 -8.82
N LEU A 49 5.20 -4.39 -8.17
CA LEU A 49 5.44 -5.68 -8.83
C LEU A 49 4.28 -6.04 -9.76
N ASN A 50 4.59 -6.58 -10.94
CA ASN A 50 3.62 -6.91 -12.00
C ASN A 50 2.86 -5.69 -12.57
N SER A 51 3.41 -4.49 -12.44
CA SER A 51 2.87 -3.27 -13.05
C SER A 51 3.97 -2.43 -13.69
N GLN A 52 3.59 -1.38 -14.43
CA GLN A 52 4.50 -0.36 -14.95
C GLN A 52 4.66 0.84 -14.01
N ALA A 53 3.98 0.86 -12.86
CA ALA A 53 4.05 1.96 -11.92
C ALA A 53 5.43 1.95 -11.23
N ALA A 54 6.18 3.03 -11.43
CA ALA A 54 7.51 3.22 -10.87
C ALA A 54 7.77 4.71 -10.60
N ALA A 55 8.62 4.98 -9.62
CA ALA A 55 9.07 6.33 -9.28
C ALA A 55 10.45 6.26 -8.61
N VAL A 56 11.08 7.42 -8.44
CA VAL A 56 12.35 7.55 -7.71
C VAL A 56 12.16 8.56 -6.59
N THR A 57 12.64 8.23 -5.40
CA THR A 57 12.50 9.12 -4.24
C THR A 57 13.32 10.40 -4.39
N GLY A 58 12.72 11.53 -3.99
CA GLY A 58 13.39 12.83 -3.93
C GLY A 58 14.29 12.99 -2.70
N ALA A 59 14.83 14.20 -2.52
CA ALA A 59 15.70 14.55 -1.40
C ALA A 59 15.06 14.39 -0.01
N ASP A 60 13.72 14.43 0.05
CA ASP A 60 12.93 14.18 1.27
C ASP A 60 12.61 12.69 1.49
N GLY A 61 13.10 11.81 0.62
CA GLY A 61 12.91 10.37 0.70
C GLY A 61 11.55 9.90 0.17
N THR A 62 10.73 10.78 -0.41
CA THR A 62 9.38 10.43 -0.86
C THR A 62 9.27 10.31 -2.37
N ALA A 63 8.35 9.48 -2.85
CA ALA A 63 7.93 9.44 -4.24
C ALA A 63 6.44 9.11 -4.37
N LYS A 64 5.85 9.51 -5.49
CA LYS A 64 4.46 9.21 -5.83
C LYS A 64 4.38 8.22 -6.99
N LEU A 65 3.52 7.22 -6.85
CA LEU A 65 3.24 6.22 -7.87
C LEU A 65 1.73 6.17 -8.14
N GLU A 66 1.35 6.15 -9.41
CA GLU A 66 -0.02 5.85 -9.80
C GLU A 66 -0.35 4.39 -9.47
N LEU A 67 -1.46 4.14 -8.78
CA LEU A 67 -1.89 2.79 -8.49
C LEU A 67 -2.39 2.12 -9.79
N PRO A 68 -1.92 0.89 -10.09
CA PRO A 68 -2.36 0.15 -11.27
C PRO A 68 -3.82 -0.29 -11.15
N SER A 69 -4.44 -0.55 -12.30
CA SER A 69 -5.79 -1.16 -12.34
C SER A 69 -5.79 -2.64 -11.95
N GLN A 70 -4.65 -3.32 -12.09
CA GLN A 70 -4.47 -4.70 -11.67
C GLN A 70 -3.71 -4.75 -10.34
N SER A 71 -4.13 -5.63 -9.45
CA SER A 71 -3.53 -5.85 -8.13
C SER A 71 -2.04 -6.16 -8.19
N SER A 72 -1.23 -5.31 -7.56
CA SER A 72 0.18 -5.54 -7.30
C SER A 72 0.41 -6.02 -5.87
N PRO A 73 1.07 -7.17 -5.64
CA PRO A 73 1.22 -7.70 -4.28
C PRO A 73 2.29 -6.97 -3.45
N LEU A 74 3.28 -6.32 -4.09
CA LEU A 74 4.47 -5.77 -3.45
C LEU A 74 4.82 -4.40 -4.04
N LEU A 75 5.16 -3.46 -3.16
CA LEU A 75 6.06 -2.37 -3.51
C LEU A 75 7.50 -2.88 -3.34
N VAL A 76 8.35 -2.65 -4.34
CA VAL A 76 9.77 -3.01 -4.34
C VAL A 76 10.57 -1.72 -4.36
N ALA A 77 11.43 -1.55 -3.36
CA ALA A 77 12.39 -0.45 -3.26
C ALA A 77 13.80 -0.98 -3.49
N ARG A 78 14.57 -0.31 -4.35
CA ARG A 78 15.94 -0.69 -4.69
C ARG A 78 16.86 0.52 -4.62
N LYS A 79 18.03 0.34 -4.01
CA LYS A 79 19.11 1.31 -4.04
C LYS A 79 20.45 0.59 -4.20
N GLY A 80 20.98 0.60 -5.42
CA GLY A 80 22.11 -0.26 -5.78
C GLY A 80 21.76 -1.73 -5.56
N ASP A 81 22.54 -2.43 -4.73
CA ASP A 81 22.34 -3.84 -4.42
C ASP A 81 21.36 -4.10 -3.25
N ASP A 82 20.97 -3.06 -2.51
CA ASP A 82 20.02 -3.19 -1.40
C ASP A 82 18.57 -3.18 -1.90
N VAL A 83 17.75 -4.10 -1.38
CA VAL A 83 16.36 -4.28 -1.76
C VAL A 83 15.49 -4.44 -0.53
N ALA A 84 14.39 -3.68 -0.50
CA ALA A 84 13.32 -3.85 0.46
C ALA A 84 12.00 -4.07 -0.28
N ILE A 85 11.14 -4.93 0.26
CA ILE A 85 9.77 -5.13 -0.22
C ILE A 85 8.77 -4.75 0.87
N LEU A 86 7.66 -4.15 0.44
CA LEU A 86 6.52 -3.83 1.28
C LEU A 86 5.27 -4.50 0.70
N PRO A 87 4.82 -5.62 1.30
CA PRO A 87 3.53 -6.22 0.98
C PRO A 87 2.37 -5.32 1.40
N GLN A 88 1.26 -5.37 0.65
CA GLN A 88 0.03 -4.68 1.05
C GLN A 88 -0.57 -5.22 2.36
N SER A 89 -0.35 -6.50 2.63
CA SER A 89 -0.83 -7.18 3.83
C SER A 89 0.15 -8.27 4.25
N SER A 90 0.28 -8.49 5.57
CA SER A 90 1.01 -9.64 6.13
C SER A 90 0.24 -10.96 6.03
N TYR A 91 -1.03 -10.91 5.62
CA TYR A 91 -1.90 -12.06 5.42
C TYR A 91 -2.14 -12.34 3.94
N SER A 92 -2.54 -13.56 3.60
CA SER A 92 -2.84 -13.93 2.22
C SER A 92 -4.07 -13.19 1.70
N GLY A 93 -3.92 -12.51 0.56
CA GLY A 93 -5.00 -11.85 -0.18
C GLY A 93 -4.85 -10.33 -0.22
N GLY A 94 -5.19 -9.74 -1.35
CA GLY A 94 -5.11 -8.29 -1.60
C GLY A 94 -3.92 -7.88 -2.46
N GLY A 95 -3.77 -6.57 -2.60
CA GLY A 95 -2.68 -5.93 -3.31
C GLY A 95 -2.99 -4.47 -3.60
N TRP A 96 -1.94 -3.73 -3.89
CA TRP A 96 -1.98 -2.34 -4.29
C TRP A 96 -2.65 -2.22 -5.66
N GLN A 97 -3.81 -1.58 -5.69
CA GLN A 97 -4.54 -1.27 -6.91
C GLN A 97 -5.42 -0.05 -6.69
N ARG A 98 -5.74 0.62 -7.80
CA ARG A 98 -6.69 1.72 -7.80
C ARG A 98 -8.07 1.21 -7.37
N MET A 99 -8.67 1.90 -6.41
CA MET A 99 -10.06 1.69 -5.99
C MET A 99 -10.90 2.87 -6.48
N PRO A 100 -11.76 2.70 -7.49
CA PRO A 100 -12.54 3.81 -8.03
C PRO A 100 -13.47 4.39 -6.95
N VAL A 101 -13.34 5.68 -6.69
CA VAL A 101 -14.29 6.44 -5.86
C VAL A 101 -15.56 6.63 -6.69
N GLN A 102 -16.70 6.24 -6.15
CA GLN A 102 -18.00 6.53 -6.76
C GLN A 102 -18.52 7.84 -6.17
N ASP A 103 -18.89 8.78 -7.04
CA ASP A 103 -19.68 9.93 -6.63
C ASP A 103 -21.11 9.45 -6.35
N GLU A 104 -21.52 9.50 -5.09
CA GLU A 104 -22.86 9.11 -4.67
C GLU A 104 -23.67 10.33 -4.24
N LEU A 105 -24.90 10.44 -4.76
CA LEU A 105 -25.86 11.43 -4.31
C LEU A 105 -26.48 10.98 -2.99
N ALA A 106 -25.96 11.49 -1.87
CA ALA A 106 -26.59 11.32 -0.56
C ALA A 106 -27.63 12.43 -0.34
N TRP A 107 -28.88 12.06 -0.11
CA TRP A 107 -29.94 12.97 0.29
C TRP A 107 -30.50 12.52 1.65
N TYR A 108 -30.59 13.47 2.56
CA TYR A 108 -31.21 13.29 3.87
C TYR A 108 -32.56 13.97 3.84
N VAL A 109 -33.64 13.20 3.97
CA VAL A 109 -34.98 13.75 4.15
C VAL A 109 -35.27 13.87 5.62
N TRP A 110 -35.56 15.08 6.06
CA TRP A 110 -36.26 15.30 7.31
C TRP A 110 -37.68 15.74 6.98
N ASP A 111 -38.65 14.92 7.36
CA ASP A 111 -40.08 15.23 7.24
C ASP A 111 -40.66 15.34 8.66
N ASP A 112 -41.50 16.35 8.92
CA ASP A 112 -42.20 16.54 10.19
C ASP A 112 -43.57 15.84 10.23
N ARG A 113 -43.95 15.18 9.12
CA ARG A 113 -45.27 14.57 8.98
C ARG A 113 -45.45 13.36 9.89
N GLN A 114 -46.43 13.48 10.78
CA GLN A 114 -47.07 12.33 11.42
C GLN A 114 -47.81 11.46 10.40
N MET A 115 -48.30 10.31 10.85
CA MET A 115 -49.05 9.31 10.07
C MET A 115 -50.06 9.95 9.11
N TYR A 116 -49.86 9.74 7.81
CA TYR A 116 -50.82 10.13 6.78
C TYR A 116 -52.12 9.33 6.95
N ARG A 117 -53.27 10.03 7.03
CA ARG A 117 -54.59 9.41 6.87
C ARG A 117 -55.15 9.74 5.48
N PRO A 118 -55.34 8.73 4.62
CA PRO A 118 -56.09 8.93 3.39
C PRO A 118 -57.58 9.16 3.71
N GLY A 119 -58.18 10.21 3.14
CA GLY A 119 -59.60 10.55 3.29
C GLY A 119 -59.93 11.92 2.72
#